data_AF-A0AAP3CF13-F1
#
_entry.id   AF-A0AAP3CF13-F1
#
_cell.length_a   1.000
_cell.length_b   1.000
_cell.length_c   1.000
_cell.angle_alpha   90.00
_cell.angle_beta   90.00
_cell.angle_gamma   90.00
#
_symmetry.space_group_name_H-M   'P 1'
#
loop_
_entity.id
_entity.type
_entity.pdbx_description
1 polymer ?
#
loop_
_entity_poly.entity_id
_entity_poly.type
_entity_poly.pdbx_seq_one_letter_code
_entity_poly.pdbx_strand_id
1 'polypeptide(L)'
;MLKRISRIRTIKFNSLGIASVFQVGDTNEIDMSIKVFAVQRSLPTFYNNEGSFSRKDYPIFQQQAVLPIPETRVQSAFCHEVPIIHVRNIKIQGVSSSSVFHAGAVSLVRGDARIKHIRQIQSLRSQSPDKSI
;
A
#
# COMPACT_ATOMS: atom_id res chain seq x y z
N MET A 1 -30.27 -11.30 6.16
CA MET A 1 -29.23 -11.30 7.22
C MET A 1 -28.91 -9.86 7.56
N LEU A 2 -28.94 -9.46 8.84
CA LEU A 2 -28.59 -8.09 9.23
C LEU A 2 -27.09 -7.85 9.02
N LYS A 3 -26.74 -6.79 8.30
CA LYS A 3 -25.34 -6.36 8.15
C LYS A 3 -24.85 -5.77 9.48
N ARG A 4 -23.57 -6.01 9.80
CA ARG A 4 -22.92 -5.42 10.98
C ARG A 4 -22.68 -3.93 10.74
N ILE A 5 -22.90 -3.12 11.77
CA ILE A 5 -22.61 -1.68 11.77
C ILE A 5 -21.31 -1.42 12.54
N SER A 6 -20.40 -0.69 11.92
CA SER A 6 -19.19 -0.18 12.59
C SER A 6 -19.51 1.15 13.29
N ARG A 7 -19.67 1.13 14.62
CA ARG A 7 -19.92 2.32 15.44
C ARG A 7 -18.60 2.85 15.99
N ILE A 8 -18.03 3.84 15.32
CA ILE A 8 -16.75 4.46 15.68
C ILE A 8 -17.03 5.83 16.31
N ARG A 9 -16.55 6.08 17.53
CA ARG A 9 -16.79 7.36 18.23
C ARG A 9 -15.86 8.47 17.73
N THR A 10 -14.58 8.20 17.52
CA THR A 10 -13.63 9.20 17.03
C THR A 10 -12.56 8.59 16.16
N ILE A 11 -12.29 9.23 15.02
CA ILE A 11 -11.18 8.91 14.12
C ILE A 11 -10.31 10.15 13.99
N LYS A 12 -9.02 10.01 14.28
CA LYS A 12 -8.02 11.06 14.11
C LYS A 12 -6.98 10.61 13.09
N PHE A 13 -6.89 11.32 11.98
CA PHE A 13 -5.78 11.20 11.03
C PHE A 13 -4.78 12.32 11.29
N ASN A 14 -3.51 11.97 11.34
CA ASN A 14 -2.42 12.96 11.32
C ASN A 14 -2.04 13.33 9.88
N SER A 15 -2.15 12.41 8.92
CA SER A 15 -1.84 12.66 7.51
C SER A 15 -2.58 11.70 6.57
N LEU A 16 -3.01 12.21 5.42
CA LEU A 16 -3.51 11.45 4.27
C LEU A 16 -2.65 11.87 3.07
N GLY A 17 -1.90 10.92 2.53
CA GLY A 17 -0.83 11.12 1.57
C GLY A 17 -1.21 10.78 0.14
N ILE A 18 -0.22 10.30 -0.62
CA ILE A 18 -0.34 10.17 -2.07
C ILE A 18 -1.29 9.03 -2.43
N ALA A 19 -2.30 9.34 -3.25
CA ALA A 19 -3.31 8.40 -3.75
C ALA A 19 -4.02 7.58 -2.67
N SER A 20 -4.02 8.04 -1.42
CA SER A 20 -4.70 7.36 -0.33
C SER A 20 -6.15 7.80 -0.20
N VAL A 21 -7.01 6.89 0.27
CA VAL A 21 -8.44 7.14 0.46
C VAL A 21 -8.84 6.87 1.89
N PHE A 22 -9.65 7.77 2.44
CA PHE A 22 -10.40 7.55 3.67
C PHE A 22 -11.86 7.30 3.30
N GLN A 23 -12.35 6.07 3.49
CA GLN A 23 -13.69 5.66 3.09
C GLN A 23 -14.49 5.23 4.34
N VAL A 24 -15.69 5.80 4.49
CA VAL A 24 -16.65 5.45 5.55
C VAL A 24 -17.97 5.06 4.89
N GLY A 25 -18.53 3.93 5.29
CA GLY A 25 -19.74 3.36 4.69
C GLY A 25 -19.45 2.04 3.98
N ASP A 26 -20.51 1.38 3.53
CA ASP A 26 -20.38 0.12 2.80
C ASP A 26 -19.84 0.36 1.39
N THR A 27 -18.90 -0.48 0.96
CA THR A 27 -18.26 -0.41 -0.35
C THR A 27 -18.32 -1.78 -1.01
N ASN A 28 -18.50 -1.86 -2.33
CA ASN A 28 -18.49 -3.18 -2.99
C ASN A 28 -17.06 -3.68 -3.20
N GLU A 29 -16.23 -2.87 -3.85
CA GLU A 29 -14.85 -3.23 -4.22
C GLU A 29 -13.88 -2.13 -3.81
N ILE A 30 -12.71 -2.51 -3.32
CA ILE A 30 -11.59 -1.62 -3.04
C ILE A 30 -10.39 -2.13 -3.83
N ASP A 31 -9.95 -1.33 -4.80
CA ASP A 31 -8.80 -1.63 -5.64
C ASP A 31 -7.65 -0.67 -5.37
N MET A 32 -6.55 -1.24 -4.89
CA MET A 32 -5.34 -0.52 -4.55
C MET A 32 -4.22 -1.01 -5.47
N SER A 33 -3.56 -0.10 -6.17
CA SER A 33 -2.38 -0.45 -6.95
C SER A 33 -1.29 0.61 -6.84
N ILE A 34 -0.04 0.17 -6.69
CA ILE A 34 1.11 1.06 -6.69
C ILE A 34 2.36 0.39 -7.27
N LYS A 35 3.13 1.19 -8.02
CA LYS A 35 4.49 0.84 -8.45
C LYS A 35 5.46 1.89 -7.89
N VAL A 36 6.42 1.43 -7.09
CA VAL A 36 7.43 2.28 -6.45
C VAL A 36 8.81 1.82 -6.89
N PHE A 37 9.58 2.76 -7.44
CA PHE A 37 10.98 2.58 -7.73
C PHE A 37 11.78 3.65 -7.00
N ALA A 38 12.70 3.25 -6.13
CA ALA A 38 13.50 4.16 -5.32
C ALA A 38 14.97 3.78 -5.36
N VAL A 39 15.83 4.73 -5.72
CA VAL A 39 17.29 4.60 -5.65
C VAL A 39 17.80 5.51 -4.56
N GLN A 40 18.45 4.94 -3.55
CA GLN A 40 19.08 5.67 -2.47
C GLN A 40 20.59 5.55 -2.59
N ARG A 41 21.29 6.69 -2.59
CA ARG A 41 22.75 6.75 -2.68
C ARG A 41 23.35 7.23 -1.36
N SER A 42 24.59 6.83 -1.11
CA SER A 42 25.41 7.34 0.01
C SER A 42 25.72 8.83 -0.15
N LEU A 43 26.07 9.27 -1.36
CA LEU A 43 26.14 10.68 -1.73
C LEU A 43 24.87 11.08 -2.51
N PRO A 44 24.22 12.20 -2.18
CA PRO A 44 22.97 12.62 -2.81
C PRO A 44 23.23 13.20 -4.22
N THR A 45 23.53 12.32 -5.17
CA THR A 45 23.58 12.67 -6.60
C THR A 45 22.26 12.30 -7.27
N PHE A 46 21.71 13.24 -8.03
CA PHE A 46 20.45 13.09 -8.76
C PHE A 46 20.70 13.17 -10.26
N TYR A 47 20.37 12.10 -10.98
CA TYR A 47 20.40 12.03 -12.43
C TYR A 47 18.98 12.18 -13.01
N ASN A 48 18.87 12.62 -14.26
CA ASN A 48 17.55 12.77 -14.91
C ASN A 48 16.93 11.42 -15.32
N ASN A 49 17.70 10.34 -15.36
CA ASN A 49 17.25 9.00 -15.75
C ASN A 49 17.67 7.95 -14.72
N GLU A 50 17.07 8.01 -13.53
CA GLU A 50 17.46 7.16 -12.40
C GLU A 50 16.70 5.85 -12.30
N GLY A 51 15.58 5.74 -13.00
CA GLY A 51 14.66 4.63 -12.83
C GLY A 51 13.82 4.39 -14.06
N SER A 52 13.48 3.12 -14.25
CA SER A 52 12.69 2.64 -15.35
C SER A 52 11.74 1.58 -14.83
N PHE A 53 10.47 1.66 -15.23
CA PHE A 53 9.49 0.58 -15.00
C PHE A 53 9.51 -0.46 -16.14
N SER A 54 10.51 -0.40 -17.02
CA SER A 54 10.66 -1.34 -18.12
C SER A 54 10.86 -2.76 -17.60
N ARG A 55 10.20 -3.71 -18.27
CA ARG A 55 10.34 -5.15 -18.00
C ARG A 55 11.79 -5.62 -18.09
N LYS A 56 12.54 -5.03 -19.04
CA LYS A 56 13.93 -5.41 -19.33
C LYS A 56 14.82 -5.19 -18.11
N ASP A 57 14.56 -4.10 -17.38
CA ASP A 57 15.36 -3.72 -16.22
C ASP A 57 14.83 -4.41 -14.95
N TYR A 58 13.50 -4.41 -14.76
CA TYR A 58 12.87 -4.91 -13.55
C TYR A 58 11.56 -5.69 -13.85
N PRO A 59 11.64 -7.03 -13.96
CA PRO A 59 10.47 -7.87 -14.24
C PRO A 59 9.32 -7.73 -13.21
N ILE A 60 9.64 -7.36 -11.96
CA ILE A 60 8.66 -7.20 -10.87
C ILE A 60 7.53 -6.23 -11.21
N PHE A 61 7.78 -5.19 -12.02
CA PHE A 61 6.77 -4.18 -12.37
C PHE A 61 5.77 -4.63 -13.44
N GLN A 62 6.04 -5.76 -14.10
CA GLN A 62 5.13 -6.35 -15.09
C GLN A 62 4.60 -7.72 -14.69
N GLN A 63 4.95 -8.20 -13.49
CA GLN A 63 4.36 -9.41 -12.97
C GLN A 63 2.86 -9.20 -12.73
N GLN A 64 2.04 -10.16 -13.15
CA GLN A 64 0.60 -10.11 -12.98
C GLN A 64 0.23 -10.12 -11.49
N ALA A 65 -0.78 -9.33 -11.11
CA ALA A 65 -1.35 -9.36 -9.77
C ALA A 65 -2.01 -10.71 -9.50
N VAL A 66 -1.89 -11.20 -8.27
CA VAL A 66 -2.64 -12.37 -7.84
C VAL A 66 -4.11 -11.98 -7.79
N LEU A 67 -4.93 -12.67 -8.57
CA LEU A 67 -6.37 -12.47 -8.54
C LEU A 67 -6.98 -13.36 -7.44
N PRO A 68 -8.04 -12.88 -6.77
CA PRO A 68 -8.85 -13.71 -5.89
C PRO A 68 -9.29 -14.98 -6.64
N ILE A 69 -9.19 -16.13 -5.97
CA ILE A 69 -9.69 -17.39 -6.51
C ILE A 69 -11.23 -17.25 -6.63
N PRO A 70 -11.86 -17.76 -7.71
CA PRO A 70 -13.31 -17.78 -7.83
C PRO A 70 -13.93 -18.40 -6.58
N GLU A 71 -15.01 -17.80 -6.08
CA GLU A 71 -15.70 -18.33 -4.90
C GLU A 71 -16.08 -19.79 -5.11
N THR A 72 -15.61 -20.66 -4.23
CA THR A 72 -16.13 -22.02 -4.14
C THR A 72 -17.55 -21.94 -3.62
N ARG A 73 -18.46 -22.81 -4.11
CA ARG A 73 -19.88 -22.81 -3.72
C ARG A 73 -20.11 -23.32 -2.29
N VAL A 74 -19.45 -22.72 -1.30
CA VAL A 74 -19.65 -22.99 0.11
C VAL A 74 -20.66 -21.98 0.64
N GLN A 75 -21.85 -22.45 1.00
CA GLN A 75 -22.84 -21.61 1.65
C GLN A 75 -22.56 -21.58 3.16
N SER A 76 -22.43 -20.38 3.71
CA SER A 76 -22.30 -20.16 5.15
C SER A 76 -23.38 -19.20 5.63
N ALA A 77 -23.88 -19.44 6.84
CA ALA A 77 -24.85 -18.58 7.49
C ALA A 77 -24.27 -18.14 8.84
N PHE A 78 -24.27 -16.83 9.09
CA PHE A 78 -23.74 -16.25 10.33
C PHE A 78 -24.87 -15.56 11.10
N CYS A 79 -25.00 -15.89 12.39
CA CYS A 79 -25.87 -15.18 13.31
C CYS A 79 -25.05 -14.15 14.10
N HIS A 80 -25.48 -12.88 14.08
CA HIS A 80 -24.86 -11.80 14.83
C HIS A 80 -25.88 -11.27 15.85
N GLU A 81 -25.88 -11.83 17.06
CA GLU A 81 -26.83 -11.43 18.12
C GLU A 81 -26.76 -9.93 18.43
N VAL A 82 -25.56 -9.36 18.41
CA VAL A 82 -25.31 -7.93 18.52
C VAL A 82 -24.59 -7.45 17.25
N PRO A 83 -25.31 -6.90 16.24
CA PRO A 83 -24.73 -6.55 14.95
C PRO A 83 -24.00 -5.21 14.97
N ILE A 84 -23.32 -4.88 16.07
CA ILE A 84 -22.62 -3.59 16.25
C ILE A 84 -21.19 -3.83 16.70
N ILE A 85 -20.24 -3.41 15.86
CA ILE A 85 -18.82 -3.38 16.20
C ILE A 85 -18.54 -2.01 16.82
N HIS A 86 -18.20 -2.00 18.11
CA HIS A 86 -17.94 -0.78 18.86
C HIS A 86 -16.46 -0.44 18.87
N VAL A 87 -16.11 0.73 18.32
CA VAL A 87 -14.73 1.23 18.36
C VAL A 87 -14.72 2.62 18.97
N ARG A 88 -13.99 2.80 20.07
CA ARG A 88 -13.97 4.08 20.77
C ARG A 88 -13.14 5.10 19.99
N ASN A 89 -11.85 4.87 19.86
CA ASN A 89 -10.93 5.83 19.26
C ASN A 89 -10.01 5.12 18.27
N ILE A 90 -9.84 5.72 17.11
CA ILE A 90 -8.86 5.31 16.10
C ILE A 90 -7.92 6.50 15.88
N LYS A 91 -6.62 6.27 16.03
CA LYS A 91 -5.58 7.28 15.74
C LYS A 91 -4.66 6.73 14.66
N ILE A 92 -4.60 7.41 13.53
CA ILE A 92 -3.84 7.01 12.35
C ILE A 92 -2.76 8.04 12.12
N GLN A 93 -1.50 7.58 12.06
CA GLN A 93 -0.35 8.46 11.82
C GLN A 93 -0.27 8.93 10.37
N GLY A 94 -0.58 8.05 9.43
CA GLY A 94 -0.52 8.36 8.02
C GLY A 94 -1.13 7.23 7.20
N VAL A 95 -1.84 7.57 6.14
CA VAL A 95 -2.23 6.65 5.07
C VAL A 95 -1.66 7.23 3.79
N SER A 96 -0.94 6.45 2.98
CA SER A 96 -0.26 6.94 1.78
C SER A 96 0.01 5.79 0.83
N SER A 97 0.41 6.10 -0.40
CA SER A 97 0.90 5.11 -1.37
C SER A 97 -0.20 4.14 -1.83
N SER A 98 -1.30 4.71 -2.34
CA SER A 98 -2.47 3.95 -2.82
C SER A 98 -3.08 3.04 -1.76
N SER A 99 -3.07 3.46 -0.49
CA SER A 99 -3.69 2.72 0.61
C SER A 99 -5.03 3.33 1.03
N VAL A 100 -5.93 2.49 1.53
CA VAL A 100 -7.28 2.88 1.92
C VAL A 100 -7.50 2.55 3.39
N PHE A 101 -7.92 3.55 4.17
CA PHE A 101 -8.58 3.27 5.45
C PHE A 101 -10.08 3.18 5.21
N HIS A 102 -10.65 2.03 5.54
CA HIS A 102 -12.07 1.75 5.31
C HIS A 102 -12.80 1.46 6.63
N ALA A 103 -13.90 2.17 6.87
CA ALA A 103 -14.80 1.94 7.99
C ALA A 103 -16.21 1.60 7.48
N GLY A 104 -16.46 0.31 7.26
CA GLY A 104 -17.73 -0.21 6.76
C GLY A 104 -17.59 -1.66 6.30
N ALA A 105 -18.60 -2.20 5.62
CA ALA A 105 -18.52 -3.53 5.02
C ALA A 105 -17.94 -3.46 3.60
N VAL A 106 -17.09 -4.42 3.23
CA VAL A 106 -16.56 -4.55 1.87
C VAL A 106 -16.68 -5.99 1.37
N SER A 107 -17.08 -6.17 0.12
CA SER A 107 -17.20 -7.49 -0.52
C SER A 107 -15.84 -7.98 -1.03
N LEU A 108 -15.12 -7.11 -1.75
CA LEU A 108 -13.84 -7.46 -2.36
C LEU A 108 -12.78 -6.39 -2.11
N VAL A 109 -11.58 -6.82 -1.71
CA VAL A 109 -10.41 -5.95 -1.60
C VAL A 109 -9.28 -6.55 -2.42
N ARG A 110 -8.78 -5.78 -3.40
CA ARG A 110 -7.60 -6.13 -4.21
C ARG A 110 -6.50 -5.12 -3.97
N GLY A 111 -5.31 -5.62 -3.66
CA GLY A 111 -4.12 -4.81 -3.46
C GLY A 111 -2.95 -5.34 -4.26
N ASP A 112 -2.37 -4.50 -5.14
CA ASP A 112 -1.16 -4.82 -5.88
C ASP A 112 -0.07 -3.78 -5.64
N ALA A 113 0.97 -4.15 -4.91
CA ALA A 113 2.11 -3.29 -4.63
C ALA A 113 3.38 -3.87 -5.24
N ARG A 114 3.98 -3.15 -6.19
CA ARG A 114 5.27 -3.49 -6.80
C ARG A 114 6.31 -2.49 -6.35
N ILE A 115 7.22 -2.91 -5.49
CA ILE A 115 8.17 -2.01 -4.84
C ILE A 115 9.59 -2.53 -5.09
N LYS A 116 10.46 -1.68 -5.64
CA LYS A 116 11.88 -1.95 -5.81
C LYS A 116 12.70 -0.80 -5.24
N HIS A 117 13.40 -1.08 -4.16
CA HIS A 117 14.34 -0.16 -3.54
C HIS A 117 15.76 -0.64 -3.82
N ILE A 118 16.63 0.26 -4.28
CA ILE A 118 18.04 0.00 -4.56
C ILE A 118 18.86 0.94 -3.70
N ARG A 119 19.85 0.40 -2.99
CA ARG A 119 20.79 1.21 -2.21
C ARG A 119 22.19 1.10 -2.80
N GLN A 120 22.79 2.25 -3.12
CA GLN A 120 24.15 2.38 -3.64
C GLN A 120 25.06 2.90 -2.52
N ILE A 121 25.81 1.99 -1.92
CA ILE A 121 26.71 2.26 -0.80
C ILE A 121 28.13 2.38 -1.35
N GLN A 122 28.83 3.48 -1.05
CA GLN A 122 30.25 3.58 -1.38
C GLN A 122 31.06 2.64 -0.48
N SER A 123 31.99 1.91 -1.10
CA SER A 123 33.01 1.16 -0.39
C SER A 123 34.08 2.11 0.13
N LEU A 124 34.56 1.92 1.36
CA LEU A 124 35.66 2.69 1.95
C LEU A 124 36.94 2.67 1.09
N ARG A 125 37.10 1.70 0.18
CA ARG A 125 38.27 1.59 -0.72
C ARG A 125 38.28 2.56 -1.91
N SER A 126 37.18 3.26 -2.22
CA SER A 126 37.15 4.24 -3.33
C SER A 126 37.58 5.66 -2.92
N GLN A 127 38.05 5.86 -1.69
CA GLN A 127 38.69 7.11 -1.24
C GLN A 127 40.20 7.14 -1.54
N SER A 128 40.66 6.59 -2.66
CA SER A 128 41.99 6.96 -3.15
C SER A 128 41.88 8.36 -3.75
N PRO A 129 42.65 9.35 -3.27
CA PRO A 129 42.63 10.68 -3.88
C PRO A 129 43.08 10.54 -5.33
N ASP A 130 42.29 11.10 -6.26
CA ASP A 130 42.69 11.30 -7.65
C ASP A 130 44.04 12.01 -7.64
N LYS A 131 45.11 11.27 -7.98
CA LYS A 131 46.41 11.85 -8.28
C LYS A 131 46.38 12.27 -9.74
N SER A 132 45.92 13.47 -10.00
CA SER A 132 46.06 14.14 -11.30
C SER A 132 46.43 15.61 -11.11
N ILE A 133 47.73 15.86 -10.92
CA ILE A 133 48.45 17.06 -11.38
C ILE A 133 49.78 16.56 -11.96
#